data_AF-A0A7J4UQ04-F1
#
_entry.id   AF-A0A7J4UQ04-F1
#
_cell.length_a   1.000
_cell.length_b   1.000
_cell.length_c   1.000
_cell.angle_alpha   90.00
_cell.angle_beta   90.00
_cell.angle_gamma   90.00
#
_symmetry.space_group_name_H-M   'P 1'
#
loop_
_entity.id
_entity.type
_entity.pdbx_description
1 polymer ?
#
loop_
_entity_poly.entity_id
_entity_poly.type
_entity_poly.pdbx_seq_one_letter_code
_entity_poly.pdbx_strand_id
1 'polypeptide(L)'
;MGFDIPRNLTKYAEEFLFGLSLKQFIYAGVFLLGSFFLFSYLSEKMATWIAGVSVLPILALGVLFVFFDLDAKMKAQFNLKKSLYKTSYFDHAVSSFIDVEEIKDDIVILKTGTIMGVIEVKPLDFFILSKAERERVLTAYRRWLKSIDYYVQVLSRSVSVDLETWRKSIIAKAGKQEQERATSLTDWIQKEISEQNIRDRRFYIIIPEKQELARRHWIEEIKSIFTGDYSSGRKSSEFAKASKSLRHNMINCMETLEKCSLRTKRLHTEDLLGLYSSYFTNQSTINKTVLSPITQMDANVQKKHDVEFMKFKKLHAHKFPFTTNTQ
;
A
#
# COMPACT_ATOMS: atom_id res chain seq x y z
N MET A 1 1.70 -22.85 -19.23
CA MET A 1 0.38 -22.22 -19.16
C MET A 1 0.25 -21.62 -17.77
N GLY A 2 0.30 -20.29 -17.65
CA GLY A 2 0.00 -19.63 -16.38
C GLY A 2 -1.47 -19.81 -16.08
N PHE A 3 -1.81 -20.30 -14.89
CA PHE A 3 -3.19 -20.26 -14.42
C PHE A 3 -3.56 -18.78 -14.24
N ASP A 4 -4.43 -18.27 -15.10
CA ASP A 4 -5.11 -17.01 -14.84
C ASP A 4 -5.93 -17.21 -13.58
N ILE A 5 -5.56 -16.49 -12.51
CA ILE A 5 -6.36 -16.43 -11.29
C ILE A 5 -7.67 -15.76 -11.71
N PRO A 6 -8.83 -16.44 -11.59
CA PRO A 6 -10.10 -15.85 -11.96
C PRO A 6 -10.32 -14.58 -11.13
N ARG A 7 -10.36 -13.43 -11.80
CA ARG A 7 -10.47 -12.09 -11.18
C ARG A 7 -11.77 -11.88 -10.39
N ASN A 8 -12.69 -12.84 -10.46
CA ASN A 8 -14.06 -12.74 -9.94
C ASN A 8 -14.39 -13.79 -8.85
N LEU A 9 -13.41 -14.33 -8.13
CA LEU A 9 -13.65 -15.32 -7.06
C LEU A 9 -14.59 -14.81 -5.95
N THR A 10 -14.70 -13.50 -5.75
CA THR A 10 -15.56 -12.89 -4.70
C THR A 10 -16.97 -12.52 -5.18
N LYS A 11 -17.37 -12.86 -6.42
CA LYS A 11 -18.67 -12.50 -6.98
C LYS A 11 -19.42 -13.70 -7.57
N TYR A 12 -19.40 -14.83 -6.89
CA TYR A 12 -20.50 -15.78 -7.05
C TYR A 12 -21.74 -15.20 -6.36
N ALA A 13 -22.57 -14.49 -7.13
CA ALA A 13 -23.90 -14.15 -6.69
C ALA A 13 -24.77 -15.38 -6.92
N GLU A 14 -25.07 -16.12 -5.87
CA GLU A 14 -26.02 -17.23 -5.96
C GLU A 14 -27.38 -16.67 -6.39
N GLU A 15 -27.83 -17.08 -7.58
CA GLU A 15 -29.18 -16.82 -8.05
C GLU A 15 -30.14 -17.64 -7.19
N PHE A 16 -30.98 -16.94 -6.42
CA PHE A 16 -31.84 -17.58 -5.44
C PHE A 16 -33.22 -17.91 -6.04
N LEU A 17 -33.93 -16.89 -6.53
CA LEU A 17 -35.28 -17.03 -7.09
C LEU A 17 -35.53 -15.92 -8.12
N PHE A 18 -36.23 -16.22 -9.22
CA PHE A 18 -36.56 -15.28 -10.31
C PHE A 18 -35.36 -14.54 -10.93
N GLY A 19 -34.16 -15.13 -10.90
CA GLY A 19 -32.93 -14.49 -11.39
C GLY A 19 -32.42 -13.35 -10.50
N LEU A 20 -32.96 -13.22 -9.28
CA LEU A 20 -32.48 -12.27 -8.26
C LEU A 20 -31.53 -12.97 -7.29
N SER A 21 -30.48 -12.26 -6.87
CA SER A 21 -29.65 -12.69 -5.75
C SER A 21 -30.44 -12.66 -4.44
N LEU A 22 -30.05 -13.49 -3.46
CA LEU A 22 -30.67 -13.50 -2.12
C LEU A 22 -30.78 -12.09 -1.51
N LYS A 23 -29.74 -11.27 -1.71
CA LYS A 23 -29.69 -9.88 -1.25
C LYS A 23 -30.73 -8.98 -1.94
N GLN A 24 -30.85 -9.08 -3.26
CA GLN A 24 -31.86 -8.36 -4.04
C GLN A 24 -33.27 -8.79 -3.66
N PHE A 25 -33.47 -10.08 -3.41
CA PHE A 25 -34.76 -10.63 -2.96
C PHE A 25 -35.16 -10.08 -1.58
N ILE A 26 -34.22 -10.00 -0.62
CA ILE A 26 -34.45 -9.40 0.70
C ILE A 26 -34.82 -7.92 0.55
N TYR A 27 -34.09 -7.15 -0.27
CA TYR A 27 -34.44 -5.74 -0.50
C TYR A 27 -35.83 -5.59 -1.13
N ALA A 28 -36.15 -6.37 -2.16
CA ALA A 28 -37.48 -6.35 -2.76
C ALA A 28 -38.57 -6.65 -1.72
N GLY A 29 -38.36 -7.67 -0.88
CA GLY A 29 -39.29 -8.03 0.19
C GLY A 29 -39.50 -6.90 1.22
N VAL A 30 -38.41 -6.28 1.72
CA VAL A 30 -38.49 -5.21 2.71
C VAL A 30 -39.19 -3.97 2.15
N PHE A 31 -38.86 -3.56 0.92
CA PHE A 31 -39.48 -2.38 0.31
C PHE A 31 -40.94 -2.62 -0.07
N LEU A 32 -41.33 -3.83 -0.49
CA LEU A 32 -42.73 -4.18 -0.76
C LEU A 32 -43.56 -4.26 0.53
N LEU A 33 -43.05 -4.89 1.57
CA LEU A 33 -43.73 -4.98 2.87
C LEU A 33 -43.84 -3.60 3.54
N GLY A 34 -42.78 -2.79 3.49
CA GLY A 34 -42.80 -1.41 4.00
C GLY A 34 -43.79 -0.53 3.24
N SER A 35 -43.83 -0.66 1.91
CA SER A 35 -44.80 0.02 1.05
C SER A 35 -46.23 -0.40 1.35
N PHE A 36 -46.47 -1.69 1.57
CA PHE A 36 -47.78 -2.23 1.93
C PHE A 36 -48.24 -1.72 3.30
N PHE A 37 -47.38 -1.77 4.32
CA PHE A 37 -47.73 -1.31 5.66
C PHE A 37 -47.99 0.20 5.68
N LEU A 38 -47.20 0.99 4.96
CA LEU A 38 -47.41 2.42 4.81
C LEU A 38 -48.72 2.72 4.07
N PHE A 39 -49.02 1.98 3.00
CA PHE A 39 -50.28 2.11 2.28
C PHE A 39 -51.47 1.79 3.17
N SER A 40 -51.45 0.68 3.90
CA SER A 40 -52.51 0.30 4.84
C SER A 40 -52.73 1.38 5.89
N TYR A 41 -51.65 1.88 6.52
CA TYR A 41 -51.73 2.93 7.54
C TYR A 41 -52.25 4.28 7.00
N LEU A 42 -51.85 4.68 5.78
CA LEU A 42 -52.36 5.92 5.18
C LEU A 42 -53.77 5.79 4.61
N SER A 43 -54.16 4.59 4.15
CA SER A 43 -55.49 4.35 3.58
C SER A 43 -56.62 4.48 4.61
N GLU A 44 -56.32 4.32 5.89
CA GLU A 44 -57.27 4.57 7.00
C GLU A 44 -57.44 6.07 7.29
N LYS A 45 -56.47 6.91 6.92
CA LYS A 45 -56.42 8.33 7.29
C LYS A 45 -56.73 9.30 6.14
N MET A 46 -56.61 8.83 4.90
CA MET A 46 -56.68 9.66 3.70
C MET A 46 -57.34 8.93 2.53
N ALA A 47 -57.71 9.68 1.49
CA ALA A 47 -58.22 9.09 0.25
C ALA A 47 -57.21 8.10 -0.36
N THR A 48 -57.72 6.98 -0.86
CA THR A 48 -56.91 5.85 -1.36
C THR A 48 -55.94 6.23 -2.48
N TRP A 49 -56.30 7.19 -3.33
CA TRP A 49 -55.41 7.69 -4.38
C TRP A 49 -54.21 8.46 -3.83
N ILE A 50 -54.39 9.24 -2.76
CA ILE A 50 -53.32 10.00 -2.10
C ILE A 50 -52.36 9.04 -1.39
N ALA A 51 -52.92 8.05 -0.69
CA ALA A 51 -52.14 6.98 -0.08
C ALA A 51 -51.31 6.22 -1.12
N GLY A 52 -51.88 5.91 -2.29
CA GLY A 52 -51.15 5.26 -3.39
C GLY A 52 -49.98 6.09 -3.92
N VAL A 53 -50.18 7.38 -4.16
CA VAL A 53 -49.12 8.28 -4.64
C VAL A 53 -47.97 8.42 -3.64
N SER A 54 -48.28 8.44 -2.33
CA SER A 54 -47.28 8.58 -1.27
C SER A 54 -46.30 7.40 -1.16
N VAL A 55 -46.68 6.22 -1.66
CA VAL A 55 -45.90 4.98 -1.58
C VAL A 55 -44.97 4.80 -2.78
N LEU A 56 -45.27 5.44 -3.91
CA LEU A 56 -44.45 5.38 -5.14
C LEU A 56 -42.97 5.72 -4.94
N PRO A 57 -42.57 6.73 -4.14
CA PRO A 57 -41.16 7.03 -3.89
C PRO A 57 -40.40 5.87 -3.20
N ILE A 58 -41.06 5.13 -2.31
CA ILE A 58 -40.46 4.01 -1.56
C ILE A 58 -40.29 2.80 -2.48
N LEU A 59 -41.26 2.53 -3.34
CA LEU A 59 -41.14 1.51 -4.38
C LEU A 59 -40.04 1.85 -5.37
N ALA A 60 -39.96 3.11 -5.82
CA ALA A 60 -38.89 3.58 -6.71
C ALA A 60 -37.50 3.44 -6.05
N LEU A 61 -37.39 3.74 -4.75
CA LEU A 61 -36.16 3.52 -3.99
C LEU A 61 -35.81 2.02 -3.92
N GLY A 62 -36.79 1.15 -3.71
CA GLY A 62 -36.60 -0.30 -3.75
C GLY A 62 -36.05 -0.80 -5.09
N VAL A 63 -36.59 -0.30 -6.21
CA VAL A 63 -36.10 -0.63 -7.56
C VAL A 63 -34.65 -0.19 -7.74
N LEU A 64 -34.26 0.99 -7.24
CA LEU A 64 -32.87 1.46 -7.29
C LEU A 64 -31.92 0.58 -6.45
N PHE A 65 -32.36 0.09 -5.29
CA PHE A 65 -31.56 -0.83 -4.47
C PHE A 65 -31.41 -2.22 -5.11
N VAL A 66 -32.44 -2.71 -5.80
CA VAL A 66 -32.47 -4.05 -6.42
C VAL A 66 -31.72 -4.10 -7.75
N PHE A 67 -31.98 -3.16 -8.67
CA PHE A 67 -31.44 -3.22 -10.04
C PHE A 67 -30.15 -2.40 -10.24
N PHE A 68 -29.94 -1.35 -9.44
CA PHE A 68 -28.79 -0.45 -9.62
C PHE A 68 -27.66 -0.65 -8.61
N ASP A 69 -27.80 -1.61 -7.70
CA ASP A 69 -26.86 -1.89 -6.59
C ASP A 69 -26.46 -0.60 -5.85
N LEU A 70 -27.46 0.23 -5.53
CA LEU A 70 -27.22 1.56 -4.96
C LEU A 70 -26.43 1.50 -3.66
N ASP A 71 -26.65 0.47 -2.83
CA ASP A 71 -25.92 0.27 -1.59
C ASP A 71 -24.42 0.03 -1.83
N ALA A 72 -24.08 -0.74 -2.86
CA ALA A 72 -22.68 -1.01 -3.23
C ALA A 72 -22.03 0.25 -3.80
N LYS A 73 -22.74 1.02 -4.63
CA LYS A 73 -22.25 2.30 -5.15
C LYS A 73 -22.06 3.35 -4.06
N MET A 74 -23.00 3.46 -3.12
CA MET A 74 -22.89 4.34 -1.96
C MET A 74 -21.72 3.93 -1.06
N LYS A 75 -21.57 2.63 -0.75
CA LYS A 75 -20.42 2.11 0.02
C LYS A 75 -19.11 2.36 -0.72
N ALA A 76 -19.05 2.16 -2.03
CA ALA A 76 -17.86 2.42 -2.83
C ALA A 76 -17.48 3.91 -2.81
N GLN A 77 -18.46 4.82 -2.93
CA GLN A 77 -18.24 6.26 -2.84
C GLN A 77 -17.83 6.71 -1.44
N PHE A 78 -18.45 6.15 -0.39
CA PHE A 78 -18.09 6.44 0.99
C PHE A 78 -16.68 5.92 1.32
N ASN A 79 -16.37 4.69 0.88
CA ASN A 79 -15.05 4.11 0.99
C ASN A 79 -14.01 4.89 0.18
N LEU A 80 -14.36 5.47 -0.97
CA LEU A 80 -13.48 6.33 -1.77
C LEU A 80 -13.23 7.68 -1.09
N LYS A 81 -14.24 8.27 -0.44
CA LYS A 81 -14.07 9.50 0.37
C LYS A 81 -13.23 9.25 1.63
N LYS A 82 -13.34 8.06 2.21
CA LYS A 82 -12.50 7.59 3.31
C LYS A 82 -11.16 7.03 2.83
N SER A 83 -11.00 6.77 1.52
CA SER A 83 -9.77 6.15 1.02
C SER A 83 -8.66 7.18 1.04
N LEU A 84 -7.50 6.75 1.54
CA LEU A 84 -6.31 7.56 1.69
C LEU A 84 -5.63 7.89 0.35
N TYR A 85 -6.36 7.78 -0.77
CA TYR A 85 -5.81 7.89 -2.12
C TYR A 85 -5.31 9.31 -2.45
N LYS A 86 -5.76 10.33 -1.72
CA LYS A 86 -5.44 11.75 -1.95
C LYS A 86 -4.76 12.48 -0.80
N THR A 87 -4.37 11.79 0.26
CA THR A 87 -3.84 12.44 1.47
C THR A 87 -2.32 12.36 1.55
N SER A 88 -1.72 13.40 2.14
CA SER A 88 -0.27 13.57 2.28
C SER A 88 0.23 12.88 3.54
N TYR A 89 1.50 12.46 3.58
CA TYR A 89 2.12 11.78 4.74
C TYR A 89 1.94 12.55 6.06
N PHE A 90 1.88 13.88 6.01
CA PHE A 90 1.73 14.75 7.18
C PHE A 90 0.29 15.05 7.57
N ASP A 91 -0.70 14.49 6.88
CA ASP A 91 -2.10 14.66 7.27
C ASP A 91 -2.37 13.89 8.57
N HIS A 92 -3.03 14.54 9.53
CA HIS A 92 -3.35 13.95 10.83
C HIS A 92 -4.21 12.68 10.68
N ALA A 93 -5.02 12.61 9.62
CA ALA A 93 -5.82 11.43 9.27
C ALA A 93 -4.99 10.24 8.74
N VAL A 94 -3.79 10.51 8.21
CA VAL A 94 -2.82 9.48 7.76
C VAL A 94 -1.96 9.03 8.92
N SER A 95 -1.55 9.97 9.79
CA SER A 95 -0.81 9.64 11.00
C SER A 95 -1.57 8.63 11.84
N SER A 96 -2.89 8.74 12.01
CA SER A 96 -3.68 7.74 12.76
C SER A 96 -3.81 6.38 12.07
N PHE A 97 -3.62 6.29 10.75
CA PHE A 97 -3.68 5.05 9.97
C PHE A 97 -2.32 4.37 9.81
N ILE A 98 -1.22 5.13 9.88
CA ILE A 98 0.13 4.60 9.90
C ILE A 98 0.46 4.20 11.35
N ASP A 99 0.60 2.90 11.59
CA ASP A 99 0.97 2.37 12.91
C ASP A 99 2.46 2.55 13.25
N VAL A 100 3.24 3.24 12.41
CA VAL A 100 4.66 3.55 12.66
C VAL A 100 4.78 4.76 13.56
N GLU A 101 5.48 4.60 14.68
CA GLU A 101 5.82 5.66 15.63
C GLU A 101 7.12 6.36 15.22
N GLU A 102 8.19 5.59 15.00
CA GLU A 102 9.52 6.11 14.66
C GLU A 102 10.29 5.08 13.83
N ILE A 103 11.22 5.55 12.99
CA ILE A 103 12.24 4.70 12.36
C ILE A 103 13.59 5.13 12.91
N LYS A 104 14.26 4.22 13.61
CA LYS A 104 15.51 4.49 14.30
C LYS A 104 16.46 3.30 14.23
N ASP A 105 17.75 3.58 13.98
CA ASP A 105 18.82 2.59 13.90
C ASP A 105 18.52 1.40 12.95
N ASP A 106 17.94 1.71 11.79
CA ASP A 106 17.50 0.77 10.74
C ASP A 106 16.43 -0.24 11.22
N ILE A 107 15.59 0.18 12.17
CA ILE A 107 14.50 -0.58 12.75
C ILE A 107 13.24 0.29 12.73
N VAL A 108 12.11 -0.32 12.38
CA VAL A 108 10.80 0.32 12.44
C VAL A 108 10.19 0.08 13.81
N ILE A 109 9.75 1.13 14.48
CA ILE A 109 9.04 1.08 15.76
C ILE A 109 7.58 1.41 15.50
N LEU A 110 6.68 0.50 15.88
CA LEU A 110 5.25 0.72 15.82
C LEU A 110 4.76 1.43 17.08
N LYS A 111 3.64 2.15 16.98
CA LYS A 111 2.93 2.78 18.11
C LYS A 111 2.53 1.80 19.21
N THR A 112 2.46 0.52 18.86
CA THR A 112 2.23 -0.60 19.77
C THR A 112 3.47 -0.98 20.59
N GLY A 113 4.60 -0.28 20.40
CA GLY A 113 5.91 -0.60 20.97
C GLY A 113 6.62 -1.78 20.28
N THR A 114 6.05 -2.32 19.20
CA THR A 114 6.65 -3.44 18.46
C THR A 114 7.72 -2.95 17.51
N ILE A 115 8.90 -3.57 17.57
CA ILE A 115 10.01 -3.25 16.67
C ILE A 115 10.10 -4.28 15.56
N MET A 116 10.46 -3.85 14.36
CA MET A 116 10.54 -4.70 13.17
C MET A 116 11.75 -4.38 12.31
N GLY A 117 12.37 -5.43 11.76
CA GLY A 117 13.41 -5.34 10.77
C GLY A 117 12.86 -5.66 9.38
N VAL A 118 13.38 -4.97 8.36
CA VAL A 118 12.98 -5.21 6.96
C VAL A 118 14.20 -5.52 6.10
N ILE A 119 14.10 -6.59 5.31
CA ILE A 119 15.12 -7.07 4.38
C ILE A 119 14.51 -7.10 2.98
N GLU A 120 15.14 -6.46 2.01
CA GLU A 120 14.81 -6.62 0.59
C GLU A 120 15.49 -7.88 0.04
N VAL A 121 14.75 -8.66 -0.72
CA VAL A 121 15.22 -9.90 -1.34
C VAL A 121 15.08 -9.77 -2.84
N LYS A 122 16.19 -9.98 -3.56
CA LYS A 122 16.16 -10.03 -5.02
C LYS A 122 15.64 -11.39 -5.46
N PRO A 123 14.60 -11.43 -6.33
CA PRO A 123 14.08 -12.68 -6.83
C PRO A 123 15.13 -13.38 -7.70
N LEU A 124 15.09 -14.71 -7.67
CA LEU A 124 15.89 -15.59 -8.52
C LEU A 124 14.98 -16.18 -9.60
N ASP A 125 15.43 -16.18 -10.86
CA ASP A 125 14.72 -16.88 -11.91
C ASP A 125 14.97 -18.38 -11.80
N PHE A 126 14.09 -19.04 -11.03
CA PHE A 126 14.20 -20.46 -10.72
C PHE A 126 14.07 -21.35 -11.97
N PHE A 127 13.38 -20.90 -13.01
CA PHE A 127 13.10 -21.73 -14.19
C PHE A 127 14.27 -21.80 -15.17
N ILE A 128 15.15 -20.79 -15.17
CA ILE A 128 16.36 -20.77 -16.00
C ILE A 128 17.43 -21.74 -15.47
N LEU A 129 17.38 -22.10 -14.19
CA LEU A 129 18.36 -22.97 -13.55
C LEU A 129 18.30 -24.42 -14.06
N SER A 130 19.45 -25.09 -14.09
CA SER A 130 19.53 -26.52 -14.38
C SER A 130 18.77 -27.34 -13.32
N LYS A 131 18.40 -28.59 -13.65
CA LYS A 131 17.69 -29.48 -12.71
C LYS A 131 18.47 -29.68 -11.39
N ALA A 132 19.79 -29.84 -11.48
CA ALA A 132 20.65 -30.01 -10.31
C ALA A 132 20.69 -28.75 -9.44
N GLU A 133 20.78 -27.57 -10.04
CA GLU A 133 20.76 -26.29 -9.31
C GLU A 133 19.40 -26.03 -8.65
N ARG A 134 18.30 -26.33 -9.36
CA ARG A 134 16.95 -26.23 -8.80
C ARG A 134 16.79 -27.09 -7.55
N GLU A 135 17.30 -28.33 -7.56
CA GLU A 135 17.23 -29.20 -6.38
C GLU A 135 18.09 -28.68 -5.21
N ARG A 136 19.26 -28.08 -5.50
CA ARG A 136 20.09 -27.42 -4.48
C ARG A 136 19.36 -26.26 -3.83
N VAL A 137 18.77 -25.37 -4.65
CA VAL A 137 17.97 -24.23 -4.18
C VAL A 137 16.79 -24.71 -3.34
N LEU A 138 16.06 -25.74 -3.80
CA LEU A 138 14.92 -26.29 -3.08
C LEU A 138 15.33 -26.92 -1.74
N THR A 139 16.46 -27.62 -1.70
CA THR A 139 17.01 -28.21 -0.46
C THR A 139 17.45 -27.13 0.52
N ALA A 140 18.12 -26.08 0.04
CA ALA A 140 18.50 -24.94 0.86
C ALA A 140 17.25 -24.21 1.41
N TYR A 141 16.23 -24.01 0.57
CA TYR A 141 14.97 -23.39 0.99
C TYR A 141 14.24 -24.21 2.06
N ARG A 142 14.17 -25.54 1.91
CA ARG A 142 13.62 -26.43 2.96
C ARG A 142 14.41 -26.31 4.27
N ARG A 143 15.73 -26.17 4.20
CA ARG A 143 16.58 -25.97 5.39
C ARG A 143 16.31 -24.61 6.04
N TRP A 144 16.16 -23.56 5.24
CA TRP A 144 15.78 -22.24 5.73
C TRP A 144 14.47 -22.28 6.51
N LEU A 145 13.41 -22.84 5.91
CA LEU A 145 12.11 -22.99 6.58
C LEU A 145 12.19 -23.73 7.91
N LYS A 146 13.05 -24.75 8.01
CA LYS A 146 13.28 -25.51 9.25
C LYS A 146 14.11 -24.75 10.29
N SER A 147 14.88 -23.75 9.88
CA SER A 147 15.79 -22.99 10.76
C SER A 147 15.16 -21.73 11.37
N ILE A 148 14.00 -21.29 10.87
CA ILE A 148 13.33 -20.09 11.36
C ILE A 148 12.68 -20.38 12.72
N ASP A 149 13.13 -19.70 13.77
CA ASP A 149 12.60 -19.76 15.14
C ASP A 149 11.94 -18.42 15.59
N TYR A 150 11.85 -17.47 14.65
CA TYR A 150 11.23 -16.15 14.80
C TYR A 150 10.08 -15.95 13.81
N TYR A 151 9.24 -14.95 14.04
CA TYR A 151 8.18 -14.60 13.12
C TYR A 151 8.74 -14.00 11.83
N VAL A 152 8.19 -14.43 10.70
CA VAL A 152 8.56 -13.93 9.37
C VAL A 152 7.30 -13.61 8.59
N GLN A 153 7.28 -12.43 7.99
CA GLN A 153 6.27 -12.01 7.04
C GLN A 153 6.93 -11.74 5.69
N VAL A 154 6.40 -12.35 4.63
CA VAL A 154 6.86 -12.12 3.26
C VAL A 154 5.89 -11.16 2.59
N LEU A 155 6.42 -10.04 2.09
CA LEU A 155 5.68 -9.02 1.37
C LEU A 155 6.16 -8.98 -0.08
N SER A 156 5.24 -9.17 -1.02
CA SER A 156 5.48 -8.97 -2.45
C SER A 156 4.80 -7.69 -2.90
N ARG A 157 5.54 -6.80 -3.56
CA ARG A 157 5.06 -5.52 -4.08
C ARG A 157 5.29 -5.42 -5.58
N SER A 158 4.24 -5.05 -6.30
CA SER A 158 4.35 -4.71 -7.72
C SER A 158 4.52 -3.20 -7.86
N VAL A 159 5.58 -2.77 -8.52
CA VAL A 159 5.91 -1.36 -8.78
C VAL A 159 6.06 -1.12 -10.28
N SER A 160 5.79 0.10 -10.75
CA SER A 160 6.07 0.42 -12.15
C SER A 160 7.58 0.37 -12.40
N VAL A 161 7.98 0.02 -13.62
CA VAL A 161 9.40 0.02 -13.98
C VAL A 161 9.86 1.47 -14.12
N ASP A 162 10.91 1.85 -13.40
CA ASP A 162 11.62 3.12 -13.62
C ASP A 162 12.83 2.88 -14.53
N LEU A 163 12.78 3.48 -15.71
CA LEU A 163 13.84 3.40 -16.71
C LEU A 163 14.71 4.65 -16.78
N GLU A 164 14.46 5.69 -15.99
CA GLU A 164 15.10 6.99 -16.19
C GLU A 164 16.62 6.91 -16.02
N THR A 165 17.09 6.13 -15.03
CA THR A 165 18.53 5.90 -14.81
C THR A 165 19.14 5.14 -15.98
N TRP A 166 18.44 4.11 -16.48
CA TRP A 166 18.89 3.34 -17.65
C TRP A 166 18.95 4.21 -18.90
N ARG A 167 17.88 4.97 -19.18
CA ARG A 167 17.78 5.92 -20.29
C ARG A 167 18.94 6.91 -20.28
N LYS A 168 19.20 7.55 -19.14
CA LYS A 168 20.35 8.46 -18.97
C LYS A 168 21.67 7.75 -19.25
N SER A 169 21.85 6.52 -18.75
CA SER A 169 23.07 5.75 -18.96
C SER A 169 23.31 5.38 -20.44
N ILE A 170 22.24 5.08 -21.18
CA ILE A 170 22.32 4.74 -22.62
C ILE A 170 22.65 5.99 -23.43
N ILE A 171 21.95 7.10 -23.19
CA ILE A 171 22.21 8.37 -23.87
C ILE A 171 23.63 8.88 -23.58
N ALA A 172 24.09 8.76 -22.34
CA ALA A 172 25.44 9.19 -21.95
C ALA A 172 26.55 8.35 -22.59
N LYS A 173 26.28 7.08 -22.91
CA LYS A 173 27.24 6.19 -23.60
C LYS A 173 27.21 6.34 -25.12
N ALA A 174 26.16 6.92 -25.68
CA ALA A 174 26.03 7.10 -27.12
C ALA A 174 26.97 8.21 -27.63
N GLY A 175 27.65 7.96 -28.76
CA GLY A 175 28.39 9.00 -29.45
C GLY A 175 27.46 10.08 -30.04
N LYS A 176 27.99 11.26 -30.39
CA LYS A 176 27.21 12.37 -30.96
C LYS A 176 26.35 11.97 -32.18
N GLN A 177 26.84 11.07 -33.02
CA GLN A 177 26.11 10.57 -34.20
C GLN A 177 25.05 9.50 -33.87
N GLU A 178 25.13 8.87 -32.71
CA GLU A 178 24.25 7.77 -32.29
C GLU A 178 23.21 8.20 -31.26
N GLN A 179 23.32 9.43 -30.75
CA GLN A 179 22.48 9.96 -29.69
C GLN A 179 20.99 10.01 -30.07
N GLU A 180 20.68 10.30 -31.33
CA GLU A 180 19.32 10.25 -31.86
C GLU A 180 18.76 8.82 -31.83
N ARG A 181 19.54 7.83 -32.31
CA ARG A 181 19.16 6.41 -32.26
C ARG A 181 18.98 5.90 -30.84
N ALA A 182 19.88 6.29 -29.94
CA ALA A 182 19.81 5.94 -28.52
C ALA A 182 18.52 6.48 -27.89
N THR A 183 18.16 7.74 -28.20
CA THR A 183 16.92 8.37 -27.71
C THR A 183 15.69 7.64 -28.26
N SER A 184 15.62 7.39 -29.57
CA SER A 184 14.50 6.66 -30.18
C SER A 184 14.33 5.25 -29.61
N LEU A 185 15.43 4.53 -29.36
CA LEU A 185 15.40 3.21 -28.73
C LEU A 185 14.85 3.29 -27.31
N THR A 186 15.32 4.26 -26.51
CA THR A 186 14.85 4.41 -25.12
C THR A 186 13.38 4.79 -25.05
N ASP A 187 12.91 5.64 -25.97
CA ASP A 187 11.51 6.06 -26.03
C ASP A 187 10.60 4.92 -26.49
N TRP A 188 11.06 4.12 -27.47
CA TRP A 188 10.35 2.92 -27.91
C TRP A 188 10.20 1.91 -26.76
N ILE A 189 11.29 1.62 -26.03
CA ILE A 189 11.24 0.71 -24.87
C ILE A 189 10.30 1.25 -23.79
N GLN A 190 10.36 2.55 -23.48
CA GLN A 190 9.47 3.18 -22.50
C GLN A 190 8.00 3.05 -22.90
N LYS A 191 7.70 3.25 -24.19
CA LYS A 191 6.36 3.08 -24.75
C LYS A 191 5.87 1.64 -24.62
N GLU A 192 6.69 0.67 -25.01
CA GLU A 192 6.33 -0.75 -24.97
C GLU A 192 6.05 -1.22 -23.53
N ILE A 193 6.88 -0.82 -22.56
CA ILE A 193 6.66 -1.11 -21.13
C ILE A 193 5.34 -0.53 -20.64
N SER A 194 5.01 0.68 -21.09
CA SER A 194 3.79 1.38 -20.67
C SER A 194 2.54 0.74 -21.29
N GLU A 195 2.60 0.39 -22.58
CA GLU A 195 1.49 -0.26 -23.31
C GLU A 195 1.20 -1.67 -22.79
N GLN A 196 2.24 -2.45 -22.52
CA GLN A 196 2.10 -3.79 -21.93
C GLN A 196 1.91 -3.75 -20.40
N ASN A 197 1.94 -2.57 -19.76
CA ASN A 197 1.86 -2.37 -18.32
C ASN A 197 2.81 -3.33 -17.56
N ILE A 198 4.06 -3.40 -18.03
CA ILE A 198 5.09 -4.24 -17.42
C ILE A 198 5.42 -3.64 -16.05
N ARG A 199 5.42 -4.49 -15.02
CA ARG A 199 5.70 -4.10 -13.64
C ARG A 199 6.85 -4.92 -13.08
N ASP A 200 7.65 -4.26 -12.26
CA ASP A 200 8.68 -4.90 -11.46
C ASP A 200 8.05 -5.48 -10.18
N ARG A 201 8.61 -6.60 -9.70
CA ARG A 201 8.16 -7.26 -8.47
C ARG A 201 9.29 -7.22 -7.45
N ARG A 202 9.06 -6.48 -6.37
CA ARG A 202 9.97 -6.39 -5.23
C ARG A 202 9.49 -7.26 -4.09
N PHE A 203 10.42 -7.96 -3.45
CA PHE A 203 10.14 -8.85 -2.35
C PHE A 203 10.82 -8.34 -1.09
N TYR A 204 10.08 -8.32 0.01
CA TYR A 204 10.57 -7.91 1.31
C TYR A 204 10.25 -9.00 2.33
N ILE A 205 11.17 -9.19 3.25
CA ILE A 205 11.01 -10.05 4.41
C ILE A 205 11.00 -9.13 5.64
N ILE A 206 9.89 -9.16 6.36
CA ILE A 206 9.66 -8.39 7.57
C ILE A 206 9.79 -9.36 8.75
N ILE A 207 10.67 -9.02 9.69
CA ILE A 207 10.92 -9.79 10.90
C ILE A 207 10.49 -8.91 12.07
N PRO A 208 9.30 -9.13 12.65
CA PRO A 208 8.96 -8.48 13.91
C PRO A 208 9.75 -9.12 15.06
N GLU A 209 10.06 -8.32 16.07
CA GLU A 209 10.54 -8.87 17.32
C GLU A 209 9.49 -9.82 17.90
N LYS A 210 9.96 -10.99 18.34
CA LYS A 210 9.14 -11.94 19.09
C LYS A 210 8.77 -11.32 20.44
N GLN A 211 7.70 -10.54 20.47
CA GLN A 211 7.02 -10.23 21.72
C GLN A 211 6.33 -11.50 22.21
N GLU A 212 6.31 -11.73 23.53
CA GLU A 212 5.35 -12.66 24.12
C GLU A 212 3.93 -12.10 23.92
N LEU A 213 3.42 -12.29 22.70
CA LEU A 213 2.04 -12.08 22.30
C LEU A 213 1.17 -12.99 23.17
N ALA A 214 0.50 -12.44 24.20
CA ALA A 214 -0.75 -13.04 24.64
C ALA A 214 -1.63 -12.22 25.59
N ARG A 215 -1.12 -11.33 26.46
CA ARG A 215 -2.00 -10.87 27.57
C ARG A 215 -1.95 -9.42 28.03
N ARG A 216 -0.89 -8.67 27.79
CA ARG A 216 -0.79 -7.27 28.26
C ARG A 216 -1.32 -6.24 27.25
N HIS A 217 -1.24 -6.57 25.96
CA HIS A 217 -1.48 -5.62 24.86
C HIS A 217 -2.94 -5.10 24.81
N TRP A 218 -3.94 -5.97 24.97
CA TRP A 218 -5.35 -5.56 24.86
C TRP A 218 -5.82 -4.59 25.97
N ILE A 219 -5.24 -4.66 27.17
CA ILE A 219 -5.62 -3.80 28.31
C ILE A 219 -4.99 -2.42 28.15
N GLU A 220 -3.73 -2.37 27.71
CA GLU A 220 -3.00 -1.12 27.49
C GLU A 220 -3.53 -0.38 26.25
N GLU A 221 -3.96 -1.10 25.21
CA GLU A 221 -4.57 -0.56 23.99
C GLU A 221 -5.96 0.04 24.25
N ILE A 222 -6.79 -0.58 25.10
CA ILE A 222 -8.06 0.03 25.54
C ILE A 222 -7.80 1.28 26.38
N LYS A 223 -6.78 1.27 27.25
CA LYS A 223 -6.44 2.40 28.10
C LYS A 223 -5.91 3.59 27.29
N SER A 224 -5.10 3.36 26.26
CA SER A 224 -4.56 4.42 25.39
C SER A 224 -5.64 5.06 24.51
N ILE A 225 -6.63 4.28 24.04
CA ILE A 225 -7.82 4.81 23.33
C ILE A 225 -8.64 5.74 24.24
N PHE A 226 -8.74 5.43 25.53
CA PHE A 226 -9.50 6.23 26.50
C PHE A 226 -8.74 7.46 27.03
N THR A 227 -7.41 7.41 27.10
CA THR A 227 -6.59 8.47 27.72
C THR A 227 -5.92 9.40 26.71
N GLY A 228 -5.88 9.04 25.42
CA GLY A 228 -5.26 9.86 24.37
C GLY A 228 -3.73 9.94 24.47
N ASP A 229 -3.12 9.19 25.38
CA ASP A 229 -1.69 9.16 25.61
C ASP A 229 -1.09 7.96 24.85
N TYR A 230 -0.42 8.27 23.73
CA TYR A 230 0.22 7.29 22.85
C TYR A 230 1.68 7.02 23.22
N SER A 231 2.16 7.50 24.38
CA SER A 231 3.55 7.34 24.80
C SER A 231 3.82 5.95 25.39
N SER A 232 3.73 4.90 24.55
CA SER A 232 4.22 3.56 24.89
C SER A 232 5.75 3.47 24.75
N GLY A 233 6.46 4.43 25.35
CA GLY A 233 7.91 4.49 25.33
C GLY A 233 8.52 3.30 26.07
N ARG A 234 8.94 2.27 25.34
CA ARG A 234 9.70 1.14 25.89
C ARG A 234 10.96 1.68 26.59
N LYS A 235 11.26 1.15 27.80
CA LYS A 235 12.47 1.55 28.53
C LYS A 235 13.72 1.34 27.66
N SER A 236 14.61 2.33 27.63
CA SER A 236 15.83 2.34 26.79
C SER A 236 16.66 1.03 26.89
N SER A 237 16.76 0.45 28.09
CA SER A 237 17.49 -0.81 28.29
C SER A 237 16.80 -2.04 27.68
N GLU A 238 15.46 -2.09 27.64
CA GLU A 238 14.71 -3.18 27.02
C GLU A 238 14.77 -3.07 25.49
N PHE A 239 14.69 -1.85 24.97
CA PHE A 239 14.87 -1.58 23.55
C PHE A 239 16.24 -2.04 23.04
N ALA A 240 17.32 -1.79 23.78
CA ALA A 240 18.67 -2.22 23.38
C ALA A 240 18.78 -3.76 23.28
N LYS A 241 18.17 -4.51 24.21
CA LYS A 241 18.14 -5.98 24.19
C LYS A 241 17.31 -6.50 23.01
N ALA A 242 16.11 -5.96 22.85
CA ALA A 242 15.20 -6.25 21.76
C ALA A 242 15.85 -6.03 20.38
N SER A 243 16.44 -4.85 20.19
CA SER A 243 17.14 -4.47 18.97
C SER A 243 18.31 -5.41 18.66
N LYS A 244 19.08 -5.81 19.68
CA LYS A 244 20.17 -6.78 19.52
C LYS A 244 19.66 -8.15 19.05
N SER A 245 18.59 -8.66 19.67
CA SER A 245 17.99 -9.94 19.26
C SER A 245 17.42 -9.87 17.84
N LEU A 246 16.73 -8.79 17.50
CA LEU A 246 16.17 -8.58 16.17
C LEU A 246 17.27 -8.56 15.11
N ARG A 247 18.37 -7.83 15.35
CA ARG A 247 19.51 -7.79 14.44
C ARG A 247 20.14 -9.17 14.23
N HIS A 248 20.25 -9.96 15.30
CA HIS A 248 20.72 -11.34 15.18
C HIS A 248 19.81 -12.17 14.27
N ASN A 249 18.48 -12.08 14.46
CA ASN A 249 17.51 -12.79 13.62
C ASN A 249 17.59 -12.33 12.16
N MET A 250 17.78 -11.03 11.91
CA MET A 250 17.96 -10.50 10.55
C MET A 250 19.22 -11.05 9.88
N ILE A 251 20.35 -11.08 10.59
CA ILE A 251 21.62 -11.62 10.07
C ILE A 251 21.46 -13.10 9.75
N ASN A 252 20.91 -13.89 10.68
CA ASN A 252 20.65 -15.30 10.45
C ASN A 252 19.75 -15.53 9.23
N CYS A 253 18.70 -14.70 9.07
CA CYS A 253 17.81 -14.76 7.91
C CYS A 253 18.56 -14.47 6.60
N MET A 254 19.38 -13.43 6.57
CA MET A 254 20.17 -13.05 5.39
C MET A 254 21.15 -14.17 5.00
N GLU A 255 21.93 -14.69 5.95
CA GLU A 255 22.90 -15.76 5.70
C GLU A 255 22.25 -17.05 5.20
N THR A 256 21.06 -17.38 5.70
CA THR A 256 20.33 -18.58 5.29
C THR A 256 19.65 -18.42 3.94
N LEU A 257 19.19 -17.22 3.59
CA LEU A 257 18.67 -16.89 2.26
C LEU A 257 19.77 -16.84 1.21
N GLU A 258 20.97 -16.35 1.56
CA GLU A 258 22.14 -16.40 0.68
C GLU A 258 22.50 -17.84 0.28
N LYS A 259 22.36 -18.81 1.21
CA LYS A 259 22.50 -20.25 0.90
C LYS A 259 21.44 -20.76 -0.09
N CYS A 260 20.30 -20.07 -0.21
CA CYS A 260 19.27 -20.34 -1.22
C CYS A 260 19.57 -19.67 -2.56
N SER A 261 20.77 -19.10 -2.74
CA SER A 261 21.16 -18.29 -3.90
C SER A 261 20.30 -17.02 -4.08
N LEU A 262 19.67 -16.54 -3.01
CA LEU A 262 18.92 -15.29 -2.99
C LEU A 262 19.82 -14.17 -2.49
N ARG A 263 19.86 -13.05 -3.21
CA ARG A 263 20.59 -11.87 -2.75
C ARG A 263 19.71 -11.05 -1.82
N THR A 264 20.22 -10.73 -0.64
CA THR A 264 19.49 -9.95 0.36
C THR A 264 20.18 -8.62 0.64
N LYS A 265 19.39 -7.58 0.91
CA LYS A 265 19.86 -6.26 1.36
C LYS A 265 19.04 -5.86 2.58
N ARG A 266 19.69 -5.56 3.71
CA ARG A 266 19.01 -4.93 4.85
C ARG A 266 18.62 -3.50 4.47
N LEU A 267 17.39 -3.10 4.77
CA LEU A 267 16.97 -1.72 4.55
C LEU A 267 17.46 -0.83 5.69
N HIS A 268 18.18 0.23 5.33
CA HIS A 268 18.59 1.26 6.27
C HIS A 268 17.48 2.29 6.48
N THR A 269 17.62 3.18 7.46
CA THR A 269 16.64 4.24 7.76
C THR A 269 16.21 5.02 6.50
N GLU A 270 17.14 5.38 5.62
CA GLU A 270 16.84 6.08 4.36
C GLU A 270 16.00 5.23 3.39
N ASP A 271 16.37 3.95 3.22
CA ASP A 271 15.64 3.02 2.37
C ASP A 271 14.24 2.73 2.94
N LEU A 272 14.11 2.63 4.26
CA LEU A 272 12.83 2.45 4.96
C LEU A 272 11.93 3.67 4.77
N LEU A 273 12.47 4.88 4.96
CA LEU A 273 11.74 6.12 4.68
C LEU A 273 11.30 6.19 3.22
N GLY A 274 12.15 5.82 2.27
CA GLY A 274 11.81 5.70 0.85
C GLY A 274 10.73 4.65 0.58
N LEU A 275 10.78 3.51 1.27
CA LEU A 275 9.77 2.46 1.17
C LEU A 275 8.42 2.96 1.67
N TYR A 276 8.36 3.56 2.86
CA TYR A 276 7.12 4.09 3.42
C TYR A 276 6.57 5.27 2.61
N SER A 277 7.42 6.21 2.19
CA SER A 277 7.00 7.36 1.38
C SER A 277 6.40 6.92 0.05
N SER A 278 6.92 5.84 -0.56
CA SER A 278 6.41 5.33 -1.84
C SER A 278 5.02 4.70 -1.78
N TYR A 279 4.42 4.51 -0.60
CA TYR A 279 3.00 4.14 -0.46
C TYR A 279 2.08 5.36 -0.59
N PHE A 280 2.62 6.56 -0.46
CA PHE A 280 1.87 7.80 -0.55
C PHE A 280 2.06 8.42 -1.93
N THR A 281 0.95 8.85 -2.53
CA THR A 281 0.92 9.47 -3.85
C THR A 281 1.51 10.90 -3.82
N ASN A 282 1.58 11.53 -2.63
CA ASN A 282 2.18 12.84 -2.43
C ASN A 282 3.60 12.71 -1.88
N GLN A 283 4.56 13.34 -2.57
CA GLN A 283 5.94 13.41 -2.14
C GLN A 283 6.06 14.18 -0.82
N SER A 284 6.47 13.51 0.25
CA SER A 284 6.99 14.17 1.45
C SER A 284 8.47 14.42 1.27
N THR A 285 8.87 15.70 1.26
CA THR A 285 10.28 16.08 1.29
C THR A 285 10.79 15.96 2.71
N ILE A 286 11.79 15.11 2.93
CA ILE A 286 12.50 14.98 4.20
C ILE A 286 13.92 15.52 3.96
N ASN A 287 14.30 16.55 4.71
CA ASN A 287 15.67 17.09 4.81
C ASN A 287 16.42 17.36 3.47
N LYS A 288 15.83 18.17 2.57
CA LYS A 288 16.50 18.76 1.39
C LYS A 288 17.22 17.77 0.45
N THR A 289 17.00 16.47 0.62
CA THR A 289 17.45 15.43 -0.31
C THR A 289 16.19 14.86 -0.93
N VAL A 290 16.09 14.95 -2.26
CA VAL A 290 15.00 14.31 -2.99
C VAL A 290 15.23 12.81 -2.87
N LEU A 291 14.57 12.18 -1.90
CA LEU A 291 14.38 10.74 -1.94
C LEU A 291 13.46 10.49 -3.13
N SER A 292 14.05 10.11 -4.25
CA SER A 292 13.29 9.56 -5.36
C SER A 292 12.41 8.45 -4.78
N PRO A 293 11.08 8.56 -4.90
CA PRO A 293 10.28 7.36 -4.79
C PRO A 293 10.94 6.38 -5.75
N ILE A 294 11.24 5.18 -5.27
CA ILE A 294 11.72 4.08 -6.12
C ILE A 294 10.82 3.92 -7.36
N THR A 295 9.63 4.52 -7.36
CA THR A 295 8.84 4.75 -8.54
C THR A 295 7.92 5.96 -8.35
N GLN A 296 8.25 7.11 -8.95
CA GLN A 296 7.35 8.12 -9.56
C GLN A 296 7.85 9.57 -9.45
N MET A 297 7.97 10.22 -10.62
CA MET A 297 7.12 11.39 -10.88
C MET A 297 6.86 11.56 -12.38
N ASP A 298 5.59 11.80 -12.71
CA ASP A 298 5.10 12.24 -14.02
C ASP A 298 5.70 13.62 -14.35
N ALA A 299 6.38 13.73 -15.50
CA ALA A 299 7.12 14.92 -15.92
C ALA A 299 6.25 16.18 -16.06
N ASN A 300 4.92 16.01 -16.22
CA ASN A 300 3.97 17.11 -16.33
C ASN A 300 3.63 17.75 -14.98
N VAL A 301 3.76 17.01 -13.87
CA VAL A 301 3.56 17.53 -12.51
C VAL A 301 4.82 18.28 -12.04
N GLN A 302 6.01 17.77 -12.39
CA GLN A 302 7.30 18.41 -12.10
C GLN A 302 7.38 19.85 -12.67
N LYS A 303 6.98 20.06 -13.93
CA LYS A 303 6.99 21.39 -14.56
C LYS A 303 6.07 22.40 -13.85
N LYS A 304 4.92 21.94 -13.34
CA LYS A 304 3.97 22.81 -12.65
C LYS A 304 4.52 23.22 -11.27
N HIS A 305 5.28 22.33 -10.64
CA HIS A 305 5.90 22.55 -9.34
C HIS A 305 7.16 23.42 -9.43
N ASP A 306 7.98 23.30 -10.48
CA ASP A 306 9.15 24.17 -10.69
C ASP A 306 8.75 25.64 -10.87
N VAL A 307 7.60 25.89 -11.51
CA VAL A 307 7.02 27.22 -11.69
C VAL A 307 6.54 27.80 -10.35
N GLU A 308 5.88 26.99 -9.50
CA GLU A 308 5.46 27.42 -8.16
C GLU A 308 6.65 27.65 -7.22
N PHE A 309 7.69 26.81 -7.31
CA PHE A 309 8.94 26.94 -6.55
C PHE A 309 9.70 28.22 -6.91
N MET A 310 9.84 28.54 -8.21
CA MET A 310 10.45 29.79 -8.66
C MET A 310 9.66 31.02 -8.20
N LYS A 311 8.34 30.93 -8.18
CA LYS A 311 7.45 32.00 -7.70
C LYS A 311 7.62 32.23 -6.20
N PHE A 312 7.69 31.17 -5.41
CA PHE A 312 7.91 31.21 -3.96
C PHE A 312 9.31 31.74 -3.60
N LYS A 313 10.36 31.31 -4.29
CA LYS A 313 11.73 31.81 -4.11
C LYS A 313 11.83 33.33 -4.35
N LYS A 314 11.07 33.84 -5.32
CA LYS A 314 11.01 35.28 -5.64
C LYS A 314 10.26 36.08 -4.57
N LEU A 315 9.28 35.47 -3.90
CA LEU A 315 8.46 36.08 -2.83
C LEU A 315 9.16 36.11 -1.46
N HIS A 316 10.12 35.22 -1.21
CA HIS A 316 10.74 35.06 0.12
C HIS A 316 12.27 35.28 0.15
N ALA A 317 12.83 35.90 -0.90
CA ALA A 317 14.26 36.14 -1.05
C ALA A 317 14.93 36.98 0.07
N HIS A 318 14.15 37.67 0.92
CA HIS A 318 14.67 38.50 2.01
C HIS A 318 14.53 37.91 3.42
N LYS A 319 13.97 36.70 3.58
CA LYS A 319 13.73 36.11 4.91
C LYS A 319 14.74 35.05 5.37
N PHE A 320 15.70 34.67 4.53
CA PHE A 320 16.76 33.73 4.93
C PHE A 320 18.09 34.08 4.26
N PRO A 321 19.05 34.71 4.96
CA PRO A 321 20.42 34.77 4.48
C PRO A 321 21.06 33.41 4.78
N PHE A 322 21.14 32.53 3.77
CA PHE A 322 22.04 31.39 3.85
C PHE A 322 23.43 31.86 3.46
N THR A 323 24.31 32.06 4.45
CA THR A 323 25.75 32.12 4.24
C THR A 323 26.21 30.71 3.89
N THR A 324 26.56 30.47 2.64
CA THR A 324 27.38 29.33 2.25
C THR A 324 28.80 29.58 2.72
N ASN A 325 29.17 29.05 3.89
CA ASN A 325 30.58 28.80 4.19
C ASN A 325 30.85 27.32 3.94
N THR A 326 31.24 27.05 2.70
CA THR A 326 32.07 25.90 2.33
C THR A 326 33.50 26.17 2.81
N GLN A 327 34.00 25.32 3.70
CA GLN A 327 35.34 24.75 3.57
C GLN A 327 35.21 23.23 3.71
#